data_AF-L0IGM5-F1
#
_entry.id   AF-L0IGM5-F1
#
_cell.length_a   1.000
_cell.length_b   1.000
_cell.length_c   1.000
_cell.angle_alpha   90.00
_cell.angle_beta   90.00
_cell.angle_gamma   90.00
#
_symmetry.space_group_name_H-M   'P 1'
#
loop_
_entity.id
_entity.type
_entity.pdbx_description
1 polymer ?
#
loop_
_entity_poly.entity_id
_entity_poly.type
_entity_poly.pdbx_seq_one_letter_code
_entity_poly.pdbx_strand_id
1 'polypeptide(L)'
;MLGIRYNFQEMDNGVIIYKDSGGGTVIHFPYVPKIKINGQEIKLIQEPFTLIEGITLVPVREFFEKLGATVNWYSGSQTIIVEKDNTTVELIIGSKVAKINEKISGLPVKVRLVNNYTYIPLRVISEAFGYKVDYKDGVITVDATQDN
;
A
#
# COMPACT_ATOMS: atom_id res chain seq x y z
N MET A 1 15.90 31.88 -23.80
CA MET A 1 15.02 30.72 -23.51
C MET A 1 15.44 30.16 -22.17
N LEU A 2 14.75 30.52 -21.09
CA LEU A 2 15.05 30.02 -19.74
C LEU A 2 14.36 28.66 -19.59
N GLY A 3 15.14 27.57 -19.66
CA GLY A 3 14.64 26.23 -19.39
C GLY A 3 14.35 26.10 -17.90
N ILE A 4 13.06 26.03 -17.55
CA ILE A 4 12.63 25.73 -16.18
C ILE A 4 13.12 24.32 -15.86
N ARG A 5 14.16 24.21 -15.04
CA ARG A 5 14.61 22.91 -14.51
C ARG A 5 13.64 22.54 -13.40
N TYR A 6 12.62 21.75 -13.72
CA TYR A 6 11.81 21.09 -12.70
C TYR A 6 12.71 20.08 -11.96
N ASN A 7 12.78 20.19 -10.64
CA ASN A 7 13.44 19.18 -9.81
C ASN A 7 12.51 17.96 -9.73
N PHE A 8 12.76 16.97 -10.59
CA PHE A 8 12.12 15.66 -10.52
C PHE A 8 12.94 14.77 -9.59
N GLN A 9 12.27 14.13 -8.63
CA GLN A 9 12.83 13.02 -7.88
C GLN A 9 12.06 11.76 -8.28
N GLU A 10 12.69 10.93 -9.11
CA GLU A 10 12.22 9.56 -9.31
C GLU A 10 12.52 8.79 -8.02
N MET A 11 11.48 8.19 -7.44
CA MET A 11 11.63 7.20 -6.40
C MET A 11 11.70 5.81 -7.03
N ASP A 12 12.24 4.84 -6.29
CA ASP A 12 12.31 3.43 -6.70
C ASP A 12 10.99 2.95 -7.33
N ASN A 13 11.11 2.32 -8.50
CA ASN A 13 10.05 1.55 -9.17
C ASN A 13 8.90 2.38 -9.78
N GLY A 14 9.23 3.55 -10.32
CA GLY A 14 8.34 4.32 -11.21
C GLY A 14 7.42 5.33 -10.54
N VAL A 15 7.54 5.54 -9.23
CA VAL A 15 6.85 6.64 -8.55
C VAL A 15 7.67 7.91 -8.75
N ILE A 16 7.05 8.95 -9.31
CA ILE A 16 7.73 10.22 -9.58
C ILE A 16 7.16 11.30 -8.66
N ILE A 17 8.04 12.03 -7.97
CA ILE A 17 7.65 13.18 -7.16
C ILE A 17 8.31 14.43 -7.73
N TYR A 18 7.53 15.49 -7.94
CA TYR A 18 8.04 16.77 -8.41
C TYR A 18 7.35 17.95 -7.73
N LYS A 19 7.96 19.13 -7.83
CA LYS A 19 7.35 20.39 -7.42
C LYS A 19 6.66 21.07 -8.60
N ASP A 20 5.39 21.43 -8.45
CA ASP A 20 4.70 22.24 -9.45
C ASP A 20 5.16 23.71 -9.42
N SER A 21 4.68 24.50 -10.37
CA SER A 21 5.03 25.93 -10.48
C SER A 21 4.57 26.79 -9.28
N GLY A 22 3.66 26.29 -8.44
CA GLY A 22 3.22 26.93 -7.19
C GLY A 22 3.97 26.44 -5.94
N GLY A 23 4.94 25.53 -6.09
CA GLY A 23 5.66 24.90 -4.98
C GLY A 23 4.92 23.73 -4.32
N GLY A 24 3.76 23.34 -4.86
CA GLY A 24 3.01 22.16 -4.49
C GLY A 24 3.79 20.89 -4.81
N THR A 25 3.65 19.85 -4.00
CA THR A 25 4.22 18.52 -4.30
C THR A 25 3.22 17.75 -5.15
N VAL A 26 3.65 17.30 -6.32
CA VAL A 26 2.89 16.39 -7.19
C VAL A 26 3.53 15.02 -7.17
N ILE A 27 2.68 13.99 -7.07
CA ILE A 27 3.09 12.58 -7.07
C ILE A 27 2.42 11.92 -8.26
N HIS A 28 3.23 11.34 -9.13
CA HIS A 28 2.76 10.54 -10.25
C HIS A 28 2.96 9.06 -9.93
N PHE A 29 1.85 8.33 -9.94
CA PHE A 29 1.83 6.88 -9.81
C PHE A 29 1.78 6.25 -11.20
N PRO A 30 2.59 5.21 -11.48
CA PRO A 30 2.68 4.65 -12.83
C PRO A 30 1.37 3.96 -13.25
N TYR A 31 0.65 3.35 -12.30
CA TYR A 31 -0.68 2.79 -12.53
C TYR A 31 -1.54 2.88 -11.27
N VAL A 32 -2.79 3.35 -11.41
CA VAL A 32 -3.76 3.44 -10.31
C VAL A 32 -4.87 2.41 -10.56
N PRO A 33 -4.87 1.26 -9.85
CA PRO A 33 -5.87 0.22 -10.03
C PRO A 33 -7.20 0.58 -9.37
N LYS A 34 -8.30 0.07 -9.92
CA LYS A 34 -9.57 0.00 -9.17
C LYS A 34 -9.53 -1.17 -8.21
N ILE A 35 -10.03 -0.97 -6.98
CA ILE A 35 -10.08 -2.03 -5.97
C ILE A 35 -11.52 -2.38 -5.64
N LYS A 36 -11.82 -3.68 -5.63
CA LYS A 36 -13.07 -4.25 -5.13
C LYS A 36 -12.78 -5.11 -3.90
N ILE A 37 -13.64 -4.98 -2.89
CA ILE A 37 -13.66 -5.85 -1.71
C ILE A 37 -15.00 -6.56 -1.67
N ASN A 38 -15.03 -7.89 -1.65
CA ASN A 38 -16.26 -8.69 -1.63
C ASN A 38 -17.24 -8.26 -2.75
N GLY A 39 -16.70 -8.05 -3.95
CA GLY A 39 -17.46 -7.57 -5.12
C GLY A 39 -17.84 -6.08 -5.14
N GLN A 40 -17.64 -5.33 -4.06
CA GLN A 40 -17.95 -3.89 -4.01
C GLN A 40 -16.72 -3.03 -4.30
N GLU A 41 -16.85 -2.10 -5.24
CA GLU A 41 -15.79 -1.12 -5.51
C GLU A 41 -15.64 -0.17 -4.32
N ILE A 42 -14.41 -0.03 -3.84
CA ILE A 42 -14.08 0.87 -2.75
C ILE A 42 -13.32 2.09 -3.26
N LYS A 43 -13.64 3.24 -2.69
CA LYS A 43 -12.83 4.45 -2.84
C LYS A 43 -12.00 4.65 -1.57
N LEU A 44 -10.70 4.83 -1.78
CA LEU A 44 -9.76 5.25 -0.76
C LEU A 44 -9.58 6.78 -0.89
N ILE A 45 -9.30 7.45 0.22
CA ILE A 45 -8.93 8.86 0.22
C ILE A 45 -7.58 9.01 -0.47
N GLN A 46 -6.66 8.08 -0.18
CA GLN A 46 -5.40 7.98 -0.91
C GLN A 46 -5.41 6.86 -1.93
N GLU A 47 -5.04 7.22 -3.16
CA GLU A 47 -5.05 6.30 -4.28
C GLU A 47 -4.06 5.14 -4.05
N PRO A 48 -4.48 3.89 -4.29
CA PRO A 48 -3.54 2.79 -4.39
C PRO A 48 -2.71 2.96 -5.67
N PHE A 49 -1.56 2.30 -5.73
CA PHE A 49 -0.76 2.31 -6.95
C PHE A 49 -0.03 1.00 -7.19
N THR A 50 0.09 0.63 -8.45
CA THR A 50 0.87 -0.52 -8.88
C THR A 50 2.19 -0.04 -9.43
N LEU A 51 3.29 -0.56 -8.86
CA LEU A 51 4.65 -0.33 -9.33
C LEU A 51 4.86 -0.93 -10.72
N ILE A 52 5.91 -0.51 -11.43
CA ILE A 52 6.23 -1.00 -12.79
C ILE A 52 6.39 -2.53 -12.82
N GLU A 53 6.92 -3.14 -11.76
CA GLU A 53 7.06 -4.59 -11.60
C GLU A 53 5.74 -5.33 -11.27
N GLY A 54 4.60 -4.64 -11.25
CA GLY A 54 3.28 -5.24 -11.05
C GLY A 54 2.86 -5.41 -9.59
N ILE A 55 3.61 -4.87 -8.63
CA ILE A 55 3.27 -4.94 -7.21
C ILE A 55 2.35 -3.77 -6.85
N THR A 56 1.15 -4.09 -6.36
CA THR A 56 0.24 -3.06 -5.86
C THR A 56 0.49 -2.73 -4.41
N LEU A 57 0.58 -1.43 -4.15
CA LEU A 57 0.70 -0.81 -2.86
C LEU A 57 -0.60 -0.09 -2.49
N VAL A 58 -1.01 -0.26 -1.24
CA VAL A 58 -2.22 0.37 -0.68
C VAL A 58 -1.89 1.14 0.60
N PRO A 59 -2.60 2.24 0.91
CA PRO A 59 -2.47 2.91 2.20
C PRO A 59 -2.97 1.98 3.32
N VAL A 60 -2.10 1.65 4.28
CA VAL A 60 -2.37 0.63 5.29
C VAL A 60 -3.67 0.92 6.05
N ARG A 61 -3.79 2.11 6.62
CA ARG A 61 -4.90 2.44 7.52
C ARG A 61 -6.24 2.34 6.80
N GLU A 62 -6.40 3.11 5.73
CA GLU A 62 -7.68 3.23 5.03
C GLU A 62 -8.16 1.90 4.43
N PHE A 63 -7.22 1.10 3.91
CA PHE A 63 -7.56 -0.17 3.29
C PHE A 63 -7.94 -1.23 4.34
N PHE A 64 -7.15 -1.39 5.40
CA PHE A 64 -7.39 -2.45 6.38
C PHE A 64 -8.51 -2.11 7.37
N GLU A 65 -8.76 -0.83 7.68
CA GLU A 65 -9.95 -0.42 8.45
C GLU A 65 -11.25 -0.74 7.69
N LYS A 66 -11.27 -0.61 6.36
CA LYS A 66 -12.42 -1.05 5.53
C LYS A 66 -12.63 -2.56 5.57
N LEU A 67 -11.58 -3.34 5.85
CA LEU A 67 -11.66 -4.78 6.07
C LEU A 67 -12.00 -5.15 7.53
N GLY A 68 -12.29 -4.15 8.39
CA GLY A 68 -12.62 -4.36 9.80
C GLY A 68 -11.41 -4.62 10.70
N ALA A 69 -10.20 -4.32 10.24
CA ALA A 69 -9.00 -4.41 11.06
C ALA A 69 -8.77 -3.13 11.87
N THR A 70 -8.10 -3.25 13.01
CA THR A 70 -7.55 -2.12 13.77
C THR A 70 -6.13 -1.83 13.30
N VAL A 71 -5.78 -0.56 13.10
CA VAL A 71 -4.44 -0.14 12.65
C VAL A 71 -3.82 0.83 13.64
N ASN A 72 -2.79 0.37 14.34
CA ASN A 72 -2.03 1.14 15.32
C ASN A 72 -0.70 1.63 14.72
N TRP A 73 -0.32 2.88 15.05
CA TRP A 73 0.94 3.48 14.62
C TRP A 73 1.80 3.87 15.83
N TYR A 74 3.03 3.41 15.85
CA TYR A 74 4.03 3.70 16.87
C TYR A 74 5.16 4.51 16.23
N SER A 75 5.10 5.83 16.41
CA SER A 75 6.05 6.76 15.78
C SER A 75 7.50 6.55 16.23
N GLY A 76 7.73 6.19 17.50
CA GLY A 76 9.07 6.01 18.05
C GLY A 76 9.88 4.89 17.39
N SER A 77 9.22 3.81 16.97
CA SER A 77 9.84 2.67 16.28
C SER A 77 9.52 2.62 14.79
N GLN A 78 8.75 3.58 14.29
CA GLN A 78 8.18 3.58 12.94
C GLN A 78 7.43 2.27 12.61
N THR A 79 6.70 1.74 13.60
CA THR A 79 5.99 0.45 13.51
C THR A 79 4.49 0.66 13.29
N ILE A 80 3.94 -0.06 12.33
CA ILE A 80 2.52 -0.22 12.10
C ILE A 80 2.13 -1.62 12.58
N ILE A 81 1.09 -1.71 13.40
CA ILE A 81 0.49 -2.98 13.81
C ILE A 81 -0.93 -3.02 13.26
N VAL A 82 -1.25 -4.04 12.48
CA VAL A 82 -2.58 -4.30 11.94
C VAL A 82 -3.14 -5.55 12.60
N GLU A 83 -4.32 -5.46 13.19
CA GLU A 83 -4.95 -6.55 13.95
C GLU A 83 -6.37 -6.80 13.47
N LYS A 84 -6.68 -8.06 13.18
CA LYS A 84 -8.05 -8.50 12.87
C LYS A 84 -8.22 -9.94 13.31
N ASP A 85 -9.30 -10.21 14.04
CA ASP A 85 -9.58 -11.52 14.61
C ASP A 85 -8.38 -12.05 15.41
N ASN A 86 -7.81 -13.20 15.03
CA ASN A 86 -6.64 -13.81 15.66
C ASN A 86 -5.33 -13.54 14.88
N THR A 87 -5.33 -12.57 13.96
CA THR A 87 -4.18 -12.24 13.13
C THR A 87 -3.61 -10.89 13.48
N THR A 88 -2.30 -10.86 13.75
CA THR A 88 -1.51 -9.64 13.97
C THR A 88 -0.41 -9.55 12.93
N VAL A 89 -0.34 -8.41 12.25
CA VAL A 89 0.71 -8.08 11.28
C VAL A 89 1.46 -6.85 11.74
N GLU A 90 2.75 -7.00 12.02
CA GLU A 90 3.66 -5.92 12.37
C GLU A 90 4.57 -5.56 11.17
N LEU A 91 4.64 -4.27 10.87
CA LEU A 91 5.33 -3.70 9.73
C LEU A 91 6.18 -2.52 10.19
N ILE A 92 7.42 -2.44 9.72
CA ILE A 92 8.32 -1.32 10.04
C ILE A 92 8.61 -0.56 8.75
N ILE A 93 8.51 0.77 8.78
CA ILE A 93 8.82 1.60 7.60
C ILE A 93 10.24 1.31 7.11
N GLY A 94 10.40 1.14 5.79
CA GLY A 94 11.68 0.81 5.16
C GLY A 94 12.06 -0.67 5.19
N SER A 95 11.36 -1.50 5.97
CA SER A 95 11.61 -2.94 6.05
C SER A 95 11.08 -3.68 4.81
N LYS A 96 11.82 -4.70 4.36
CA LYS A 96 11.38 -5.71 3.37
C LYS A 96 10.83 -6.98 4.03
N VAL A 97 10.52 -6.92 5.32
CA VAL A 97 9.90 -8.02 6.06
C VAL A 97 8.72 -7.51 6.89
N ALA A 98 7.73 -8.38 7.07
CA ALA A 98 6.64 -8.23 8.01
C ALA A 98 6.70 -9.36 9.04
N LYS A 99 6.15 -9.14 10.23
CA LYS A 99 5.96 -10.20 11.23
C LYS A 99 4.46 -10.51 11.29
N ILE A 100 4.07 -11.72 10.89
CA ILE A 100 2.70 -12.20 10.82
C ILE A 100 2.55 -13.30 11.88
N ASN A 101 1.71 -13.09 12.89
CA ASN A 101 1.52 -14.04 14.01
C ASN A 101 2.87 -14.56 14.54
N GLU A 102 3.76 -13.62 14.85
CA GLU A 102 5.12 -13.83 15.33
C GLU A 102 6.15 -14.37 14.31
N LYS A 103 5.71 -14.82 13.14
CA LYS A 103 6.59 -15.34 12.09
C LYS A 103 7.04 -14.25 11.12
N ILE A 104 8.34 -14.20 10.85
CA ILE A 104 8.91 -13.29 9.84
C ILE A 104 8.54 -13.78 8.43
N SER A 105 7.97 -12.88 7.64
CA SER A 105 7.57 -13.09 6.24
C SER A 105 8.20 -12.03 5.34
N GLY A 106 8.77 -12.45 4.22
CA GLY A 106 9.38 -11.55 3.24
C GLY A 106 8.34 -10.73 2.49
N LEU A 107 8.68 -9.46 2.20
CA LEU A 107 7.90 -8.58 1.34
C LEU A 107 8.63 -8.38 0.00
N PRO A 108 7.89 -8.31 -1.11
CA PRO A 108 8.51 -8.12 -2.42
C PRO A 108 9.10 -6.71 -2.59
N VAL A 109 8.58 -5.72 -1.85
CA VAL A 109 9.12 -4.36 -1.74
C VAL A 109 9.05 -3.87 -0.30
N LYS A 110 9.87 -2.85 0.00
CA LYS A 110 9.90 -2.22 1.33
C LYS A 110 8.57 -1.55 1.66
N VAL A 111 8.21 -1.51 2.94
CA VAL A 111 7.15 -0.63 3.47
C VAL A 111 7.54 0.82 3.18
N ARG A 112 6.67 1.58 2.49
CA ARG A 112 6.98 2.93 2.03
C ARG A 112 6.21 3.98 2.81
N LEU A 113 6.85 5.10 3.09
CA LEU A 113 6.17 6.32 3.52
C LEU A 113 6.09 7.26 2.31
N VAL A 114 4.88 7.57 1.85
CA VAL A 114 4.64 8.48 0.73
C VAL A 114 3.61 9.51 1.18
N ASN A 115 3.99 10.79 1.14
CA ASN A 115 3.14 11.91 1.58
C ASN A 115 2.50 11.71 2.97
N ASN A 116 3.27 11.18 3.93
CA ASN A 116 2.80 10.85 5.28
C ASN A 116 1.80 9.68 5.39
N TYR A 117 1.62 8.90 4.31
CA TYR A 117 0.86 7.65 4.31
C TYR A 117 1.80 6.47 4.18
N THR A 118 1.57 5.44 4.99
CA THR A 118 2.30 4.18 4.87
C THR A 118 1.64 3.30 3.81
N TYR A 119 2.45 2.87 2.84
CA TYR A 119 2.07 1.99 1.75
C TYR A 119 2.75 0.63 1.88
N ILE A 120 1.96 -0.43 1.68
CA ILE A 120 2.41 -1.82 1.83
C ILE A 120 1.95 -2.70 0.66
N PRO A 121 2.67 -3.81 0.38
CA PRO A 121 2.24 -4.78 -0.63
C PRO A 121 0.87 -5.36 -0.29
N LEU A 122 -0.13 -5.05 -1.11
CA LEU A 122 -1.52 -5.45 -0.89
C LEU A 122 -1.65 -6.96 -0.68
N ARG A 123 -1.08 -7.74 -1.61
CA ARG A 123 -1.25 -9.21 -1.65
C ARG A 123 -0.80 -9.89 -0.37
N VAL A 124 0.46 -9.69 0.05
CA VAL A 124 1.05 -10.40 1.20
C VAL A 124 0.23 -10.14 2.46
N ILE A 125 -0.20 -8.90 2.65
CA ILE A 125 -0.89 -8.51 3.88
C ILE A 125 -2.37 -8.92 3.84
N SER A 126 -3.04 -8.83 2.68
CA SER A 126 -4.39 -9.38 2.51
C SER A 126 -4.43 -10.91 2.73
N GLU A 127 -3.48 -11.65 2.17
CA GLU A 127 -3.38 -13.10 2.34
C GLU A 127 -3.14 -13.50 3.81
N ALA A 128 -2.39 -12.68 4.56
CA ALA A 128 -2.21 -12.88 6.00
C ALA A 128 -3.54 -12.89 6.76
N PHE A 129 -4.52 -12.09 6.33
CA PHE A 129 -5.84 -11.98 6.93
C PHE A 129 -6.88 -12.92 6.29
N GLY A 130 -6.46 -13.91 5.49
CA GLY A 130 -7.37 -14.87 4.85
C GLY A 130 -8.14 -14.30 3.65
N TYR A 131 -7.60 -13.26 3.00
CA TYR A 131 -8.16 -12.75 1.75
C TYR A 131 -7.35 -13.22 0.55
N LYS A 132 -8.03 -13.56 -0.53
CA LYS A 132 -7.43 -13.80 -1.83
C LYS A 132 -7.38 -12.50 -2.62
N VAL A 133 -6.27 -12.26 -3.31
CA VAL A 133 -6.11 -11.09 -4.19
C VAL A 133 -5.96 -11.52 -5.64
N ASP A 134 -6.93 -11.17 -6.47
CA ASP A 134 -6.96 -11.44 -7.91
C ASP A 134 -6.82 -10.15 -8.72
N TYR A 135 -6.10 -10.24 -9.83
CA TYR A 135 -5.81 -9.13 -10.75
C TYR A 135 -6.43 -9.46 -12.09
N LYS A 136 -7.44 -8.70 -12.53
CA LYS A 136 -8.13 -8.95 -13.80
C LYS A 136 -8.61 -7.65 -14.44
N ASP A 137 -8.26 -7.44 -15.71
CA ASP A 137 -8.73 -6.31 -16.53
C ASP A 137 -8.51 -4.93 -15.87
N GLY A 138 -7.40 -4.75 -15.15
CA GLY A 138 -7.07 -3.52 -14.44
C GLY A 138 -7.83 -3.29 -13.12
N VAL A 139 -8.61 -4.30 -12.70
CA VAL A 139 -9.32 -4.33 -11.42
C VAL A 139 -8.64 -5.34 -10.50
N ILE A 140 -8.41 -4.91 -9.27
CA ILE A 140 -7.94 -5.78 -8.19
C ILE A 140 -9.14 -6.15 -7.34
N THR A 141 -9.32 -7.44 -7.14
CA THR A 141 -10.40 -7.98 -6.30
C THR A 141 -9.78 -8.62 -5.06
N VAL A 142 -10.32 -8.27 -3.90
CA VAL A 142 -9.89 -8.75 -2.58
C VAL A 142 -11.10 -9.37 -1.91
N ASP A 143 -11.17 -10.70 -1.93
CA ASP A 143 -12.31 -11.45 -1.41
C ASP A 143 -11.85 -12.39 -0.31
N ALA A 144 -12.68 -12.59 0.72
CA ALA A 144 -12.41 -13.60 1.74
C ALA A 144 -12.29 -14.98 1.08
N THR A 145 -11.31 -15.79 1.49
CA THR A 145 -11.29 -17.20 1.10
C THR A 145 -12.52 -17.86 1.69
N GLN A 146 -13.43 -18.34 0.84
CA GLN A 146 -14.57 -19.14 1.31
C GLN A 146 -14.01 -20.42 1.94
N ASP A 147 -14.08 -20.53 3.27
CA ASP A 147 -14.04 -21.82 3.94
C ASP A 147 -15.31 -22.57 3.51
N ASN A 148 -15.15 -23.57 2.64
CA ASN A 148 -16.19 -24.57 2.34
C ASN A 148 -16.19 -25.66 3.41
#